data_AF-A0A6P1KYW9-F1
#
_entry.id   AF-A0A6P1KYW9-F1
#
_cell.length_a   1.000
_cell.length_b   1.000
_cell.length_c   1.000
_cell.angle_alpha   90.00
_cell.angle_beta   90.00
_cell.angle_gamma   90.00
#
_symmetry.space_group_name_H-M   'P 1'
#
loop_
_entity.id
_entity.type
_entity.pdbx_description
1 polymer ?
#
loop_
_entity_poly.entity_id
_entity_poly.type
_entity_poly.pdbx_seq_one_letter_code
_entity_poly.pdbx_strand_id
1 'polypeptide(L)'
;MKYLVIALILVAVLLPIGISLASIPRLHFHENPDKMEQEVLRVILLGAAIADAKKIMERNWFKCEIYENSTFIRYRKIPGNSESETKLFSHVDFILCTRKKGFIVKQNWIVGIIYEKERVTTVVVNYGLTGS
;
A
#
# COMPACT_ATOMS: atom_id res chain seq x y z
N MET A 1 -9.64 -19.43 54.04
CA MET A 1 -10.07 -18.10 53.55
C MET A 1 -8.92 -17.22 53.05
N LYS A 2 -7.72 -17.21 53.66
CA LYS A 2 -6.58 -16.39 53.18
C LYS A 2 -6.03 -16.78 51.78
N TYR A 3 -6.07 -18.05 51.40
CA TYR A 3 -5.52 -18.54 50.12
C TYR A 3 -6.42 -18.28 48.89
N LEU A 4 -7.73 -18.07 49.10
CA LEU A 4 -8.66 -17.74 48.02
C LEU A 4 -8.46 -16.32 47.46
N VAL A 5 -8.01 -15.40 48.31
CA VAL A 5 -7.75 -14.00 47.93
C VAL A 5 -6.47 -13.89 47.09
N ILE A 6 -5.48 -14.75 47.31
CA ILE A 6 -4.19 -14.72 46.59
C ILE A 6 -4.34 -15.27 45.16
N ALA A 7 -5.20 -16.27 44.96
CA ALA A 7 -5.45 -16.85 43.63
C ALA A 7 -6.15 -15.87 42.67
N LEU A 8 -7.03 -15.00 43.18
CA LEU A 8 -7.74 -13.99 42.38
C LEU A 8 -6.82 -12.88 41.86
N ILE A 9 -5.77 -12.53 42.59
CA ILE A 9 -4.83 -11.47 42.20
C ILE A 9 -3.91 -11.95 41.06
N LEU A 10 -3.53 -13.24 41.04
CA LEU A 10 -2.69 -13.81 39.97
C LEU A 10 -3.43 -13.96 38.64
N VAL A 11 -4.74 -14.18 38.65
CA VAL A 11 -5.56 -14.27 37.41
C VAL A 11 -5.81 -12.88 36.80
N ALA A 12 -5.84 -11.82 37.62
CA ALA A 12 -6.01 -10.45 37.12
C ALA A 12 -4.74 -9.86 36.46
N VAL A 13 -3.54 -10.38 36.77
CA VAL A 13 -2.28 -9.98 36.11
C VAL A 13 -2.11 -10.67 34.74
N LEU A 14 -2.93 -11.67 34.44
CA LEU A 14 -3.11 -12.27 33.11
C LEU A 14 -4.27 -11.63 32.34
N LEU A 15 -4.65 -10.39 32.67
CA LEU A 15 -5.52 -9.60 31.81
C LEU A 15 -4.83 -9.48 30.44
N PRO A 16 -5.52 -9.91 29.37
CA PRO A 16 -4.90 -10.18 28.10
C PRO A 16 -4.27 -8.88 27.62
N ILE A 17 -3.02 -8.96 27.16
CA ILE A 17 -2.47 -7.98 26.23
C ILE A 17 -3.47 -7.99 25.07
N GLY A 18 -4.43 -7.08 25.13
CA GLY A 18 -5.36 -6.78 24.06
C GLY A 18 -4.52 -6.16 22.97
N ILE A 19 -3.78 -7.01 22.25
CA ILE A 19 -3.23 -6.69 20.97
C ILE A 19 -4.48 -6.35 20.17
N SER A 20 -4.79 -5.05 20.08
CA SER A 20 -5.71 -4.55 19.10
C SER A 20 -5.12 -4.98 17.77
N LEU A 21 -5.55 -6.14 17.29
CA LEU A 21 -5.54 -6.49 15.89
C LEU A 21 -6.53 -5.54 15.23
N ALA A 22 -6.17 -4.25 15.18
CA ALA A 22 -6.82 -3.29 14.32
C ALA A 22 -6.78 -3.94 12.93
N SER A 23 -7.95 -4.25 12.40
CA SER A 23 -8.06 -5.02 11.17
C SER A 23 -7.29 -4.27 10.10
N ILE A 24 -6.21 -4.87 9.62
CA ILE A 24 -5.36 -4.25 8.63
C ILE A 24 -6.24 -4.00 7.41
N PRO A 25 -6.32 -2.75 6.92
CA PRO A 25 -7.17 -2.44 5.80
C PRO A 25 -6.69 -3.22 4.57
N ARG A 26 -7.62 -3.98 3.99
CA ARG A 26 -7.40 -4.74 2.76
C ARG A 26 -7.76 -3.88 1.55
N LEU A 27 -6.94 -3.96 0.51
CA LEU A 27 -7.18 -3.33 -0.78
C LEU A 27 -8.07 -4.23 -1.64
N HIS A 28 -9.06 -3.61 -2.29
CA HIS A 28 -9.83 -4.22 -3.36
C HIS A 28 -9.16 -3.97 -4.72
N PHE A 29 -8.71 -5.02 -5.40
CA PHE A 29 -7.89 -4.87 -6.61
C PHE A 29 -8.74 -4.52 -7.84
N HIS A 30 -8.41 -3.39 -8.48
CA HIS A 30 -9.03 -2.94 -9.72
C HIS A 30 -8.04 -2.98 -10.89
N GLU A 31 -8.53 -3.38 -12.07
CA GLU A 31 -7.75 -3.32 -13.32
C GLU A 31 -7.70 -1.89 -13.90
N ASN A 32 -8.74 -1.10 -13.65
CA ASN A 32 -8.71 0.31 -13.95
C ASN A 32 -7.76 1.02 -12.96
N PRO A 33 -6.69 1.67 -13.43
CA PRO A 33 -5.67 2.21 -12.54
C PRO A 33 -6.15 3.45 -11.76
N ASP A 34 -7.12 4.22 -12.25
CA ASP A 34 -7.70 5.33 -11.49
C ASP A 34 -8.55 4.83 -10.31
N LYS A 35 -9.33 3.77 -10.53
CA LYS A 35 -10.05 3.10 -9.43
C LYS A 35 -9.09 2.49 -8.41
N MET A 36 -7.99 1.89 -8.87
CA MET A 36 -6.98 1.35 -7.97
C MET A 36 -6.26 2.45 -7.18
N GLU A 37 -5.96 3.60 -7.80
CA GLU A 37 -5.38 4.78 -7.13
C GLU A 37 -6.30 5.30 -6.02
N GLN A 38 -7.61 5.40 -6.29
CA GLN A 38 -8.61 5.75 -5.28
C GLN A 38 -8.67 4.74 -4.14
N GLU A 39 -8.60 3.45 -4.44
CA GLU A 39 -8.60 2.40 -3.43
C GLU A 39 -7.34 2.45 -2.55
N VAL A 40 -6.17 2.74 -3.13
CA VAL A 40 -4.94 2.95 -2.35
C VAL A 40 -5.09 4.18 -1.46
N LEU A 41 -5.61 5.30 -1.99
CA LEU A 41 -5.83 6.54 -1.23
C LEU A 41 -6.88 6.39 -0.11
N ARG A 42 -7.86 5.50 -0.26
CA ARG A 42 -8.81 5.14 0.80
C ARG A 42 -8.10 4.58 2.03
N VAL A 43 -6.98 3.89 1.82
CA VAL A 43 -6.24 3.17 2.86
C VAL A 43 -4.98 3.91 3.32
N ILE A 44 -4.29 4.57 2.39
CA ILE A 44 -3.05 5.32 2.61
C ILE A 44 -3.37 6.79 2.37
N LEU A 45 -3.62 7.51 3.45
CA LEU A 45 -3.92 8.93 3.40
C LEU A 45 -2.68 9.74 2.99
N LEU A 46 -2.91 10.83 2.26
CA LEU A 46 -1.88 11.85 2.06
C LEU A 46 -1.45 12.43 3.42
N GLY A 47 -0.15 12.67 3.58
CA GLY A 47 0.46 13.10 4.83
C GLY A 47 0.76 11.97 5.84
N ALA A 48 0.34 10.73 5.57
CA ALA A 48 0.73 9.56 6.35
C ALA A 48 2.24 9.32 6.29
N ALA A 49 2.79 8.67 7.34
CA ALA A 49 4.18 8.28 7.36
C ALA A 49 4.47 7.25 6.25
N ILE A 50 5.58 7.41 5.54
CA ILE A 50 5.95 6.52 4.45
C ILE A 50 6.20 5.08 4.93
N ALA A 51 6.68 4.91 6.17
CA ALA A 51 6.86 3.61 6.81
C ALA A 51 5.52 2.85 6.97
N ASP A 52 4.45 3.56 7.35
CA ASP A 52 3.11 2.97 7.49
C ASP A 52 2.53 2.61 6.13
N ALA A 53 2.71 3.48 5.12
CA ALA A 53 2.30 3.21 3.74
C ALA A 53 2.97 1.94 3.21
N LYS A 54 4.29 1.81 3.35
CA LYS A 54 5.05 0.61 2.98
C LYS A 54 4.49 -0.64 3.66
N LYS A 55 4.29 -0.56 4.98
CA LYS A 55 3.76 -1.67 5.78
C LYS A 55 2.36 -2.11 5.34
N ILE A 56 1.48 -1.16 5.02
CA ILE A 56 0.13 -1.44 4.48
C ILE A 56 0.23 -2.17 3.14
N MET A 57 1.08 -1.69 2.23
CA MET A 57 1.25 -2.29 0.91
C MET A 57 1.82 -3.70 0.99
N GLU A 58 2.86 -3.92 1.78
CA GLU A 58 3.46 -5.25 1.99
C GLU A 58 2.47 -6.25 2.60
N ARG A 59 1.64 -5.81 3.55
CA ARG A 59 0.54 -6.62 4.11
C ARG A 59 -0.54 -6.96 3.09
N ASN A 60 -0.65 -6.18 2.02
CA ASN A 60 -1.49 -6.45 0.86
C ASN A 60 -0.71 -7.16 -0.28
N TRP A 61 0.37 -7.87 0.07
CA TRP A 61 1.19 -8.72 -0.80
C TRP A 61 1.88 -7.98 -1.95
N PHE A 62 2.14 -6.68 -1.79
CA PHE A 62 3.06 -5.97 -2.66
C PHE A 62 4.51 -6.19 -2.22
N LYS A 63 5.43 -6.18 -3.17
CA LYS A 63 6.87 -6.05 -2.91
C LYS A 63 7.24 -4.58 -3.10
N CYS A 64 7.82 -3.97 -2.08
CA CYS A 64 8.09 -2.53 -2.07
C CYS A 64 9.59 -2.24 -1.97
N GLU A 65 10.05 -1.35 -2.83
CA GLU A 65 11.44 -0.90 -2.92
C GLU A 65 11.49 0.62 -2.85
N ILE A 66 12.51 1.18 -2.20
CA ILE A 66 12.69 2.62 -2.03
C ILE A 66 13.60 3.13 -3.15
N TYR A 67 13.24 4.28 -3.74
CA TYR A 67 14.00 4.98 -4.76
C TYR A 67 14.13 6.44 -4.34
N GLU A 68 15.36 6.95 -4.35
CA GLU A 68 15.69 8.33 -3.97
C GLU A 68 16.16 9.11 -5.20
N ASN A 69 15.77 10.38 -5.31
CA ASN A 69 16.09 11.29 -6.42
C ASN A 69 15.95 10.62 -7.81
N SER A 70 14.85 9.89 -7.99
CA SER A 70 14.63 9.07 -9.18
C SER A 70 13.44 9.60 -9.98
N THR A 71 13.11 8.89 -11.05
CA THR A 71 12.04 9.24 -11.97
C THR A 71 10.96 8.17 -11.94
N PHE A 72 9.70 8.61 -11.82
CA PHE A 72 8.53 7.76 -11.93
C PHE A 72 7.61 8.26 -13.04
N ILE A 73 7.04 7.34 -13.82
CA ILE A 73 6.15 7.66 -14.93
C ILE A 73 4.76 7.09 -14.68
N ARG A 74 3.74 7.94 -14.76
CA ARG A 74 2.33 7.52 -14.83
C ARG A 74 1.95 7.32 -16.29
N TYR A 75 1.34 6.17 -16.59
CA TYR A 75 0.74 5.90 -17.89
C TYR A 75 -0.77 5.77 -17.73
N ARG A 76 -1.53 6.49 -18.56
CA ARG A 76 -2.99 6.41 -18.63
C ARG A 76 -3.45 6.30 -20.08
N LYS A 77 -4.29 5.31 -20.36
CA LYS A 77 -4.98 5.21 -21.65
C LYS A 77 -6.29 5.97 -21.54
N ILE A 78 -6.44 7.05 -22.32
CA ILE A 78 -7.67 7.83 -22.34
C ILE A 78 -8.66 7.15 -23.31
N PRO A 79 -9.88 6.78 -22.87
CA PRO A 79 -10.89 6.25 -23.77
C PRO A 79 -11.23 7.24 -24.89
N GLY A 80 -11.20 6.80 -26.15
CA GLY A 80 -11.49 7.65 -27.31
C GLY A 80 -10.32 8.47 -27.84
N ASN A 81 -9.13 8.38 -27.22
CA ASN A 81 -7.89 8.91 -27.78
C ASN A 81 -6.94 7.75 -28.16
N SER A 82 -6.23 7.89 -29.27
CA SER A 82 -5.15 6.97 -29.66
C SER A 82 -3.89 7.19 -28.82
N GLU A 83 -3.70 8.40 -28.29
CA GLU A 83 -2.54 8.74 -27.47
C GLU A 83 -2.76 8.44 -25.99
N SER A 84 -1.75 7.83 -25.37
CA SER A 84 -1.72 7.62 -23.92
C SER A 84 -1.19 8.87 -23.24
N GLU A 85 -1.89 9.33 -22.20
CA GLU A 85 -1.39 10.38 -21.34
C GLU A 85 -0.23 9.83 -20.51
N THR A 86 0.90 10.54 -20.58
CA THR A 86 2.10 10.22 -19.81
C THR A 86 2.44 11.40 -18.92
N LYS A 87 2.51 11.17 -17.60
CA LYS A 87 2.95 12.17 -16.64
C LYS A 87 4.27 11.75 -16.01
N LEU A 88 5.27 12.61 -16.14
CA LEU A 88 6.61 12.42 -15.61
C LEU A 88 6.73 13.06 -14.22
N PHE A 89 7.28 12.31 -13.26
CA PHE A 89 7.67 12.80 -11.95
C PHE A 89 9.19 12.61 -11.83
N SER A 90 9.94 13.69 -11.98
CA SER A 90 11.41 13.70 -11.97
C SER A 90 11.96 14.22 -10.64
N HIS A 91 13.12 13.71 -10.21
CA HIS A 91 13.82 14.15 -8.99
C HIS A 91 12.98 14.02 -7.73
N VAL A 92 12.26 12.90 -7.61
CA VAL A 92 11.39 12.62 -6.47
C VAL A 92 11.85 11.37 -5.72
N ASP A 93 11.60 11.36 -4.42
CA ASP A 93 11.74 10.18 -3.59
C ASP A 93 10.42 9.42 -3.58
N PHE A 94 10.46 8.11 -3.82
CA PHE A 94 9.26 7.30 -3.86
C PHE A 94 9.51 5.86 -3.44
N ILE A 95 8.43 5.22 -2.96
CA ILE A 95 8.39 3.76 -2.81
C ILE A 95 7.66 3.17 -4.00
N LEU A 96 8.31 2.23 -4.68
CA LEU A 96 7.73 1.43 -5.75
C LEU A 96 7.23 0.11 -5.19
N CYS A 97 5.91 -0.06 -5.15
CA CYS A 97 5.27 -1.29 -4.72
C CYS A 97 4.69 -2.04 -5.92
N THR A 98 5.15 -3.26 -6.17
CA THR A 98 4.68 -4.09 -7.28
C THR A 98 3.96 -5.34 -6.79
N ARG A 99 2.90 -5.73 -7.51
CA ARG A 99 2.20 -6.99 -7.29
C ARG A 99 1.85 -7.61 -8.63
N LYS A 100 2.18 -8.90 -8.75
CA LYS A 100 1.86 -9.72 -9.93
C LYS A 100 0.87 -10.83 -9.53
N LYS A 101 -0.11 -11.12 -10.39
CA LYS A 101 -1.06 -12.23 -10.21
C LYS A 101 -1.38 -12.87 -11.56
N GLY A 102 -1.44 -14.20 -11.61
CA GLY A 102 -1.73 -14.95 -12.84
C GLY A 102 -0.56 -15.86 -13.24
N PHE A 103 -0.85 -16.85 -14.09
CA PHE A 103 0.13 -17.87 -14.54
C PHE A 103 0.62 -17.58 -15.96
N ILE A 104 -0.29 -17.60 -16.94
CA ILE A 104 0.00 -17.35 -18.37
C ILE A 104 -0.05 -15.85 -18.66
N VAL A 105 -1.18 -15.22 -18.39
CA VAL A 105 -1.34 -13.77 -18.42
C VAL A 105 -1.20 -13.26 -16.99
N LYS A 106 -0.18 -12.46 -16.74
CA LYS A 106 0.08 -11.85 -15.44
C LYS A 106 -0.49 -10.44 -15.40
N GLN A 107 -1.40 -10.20 -14.48
CA GLN A 107 -1.84 -8.88 -14.06
C GLN A 107 -0.76 -8.26 -13.20
N ASN A 108 -0.36 -7.04 -13.51
CA ASN A 108 0.71 -6.32 -12.81
C ASN A 108 0.18 -4.98 -12.32
N TRP A 109 0.13 -4.82 -11.00
CA TRP A 109 -0.13 -3.54 -10.34
C TRP A 109 1.22 -2.94 -9.92
N ILE A 110 1.45 -1.69 -10.30
CA ILE A 110 2.63 -0.92 -9.94
C ILE A 110 2.14 0.35 -9.25
N VAL A 111 2.51 0.53 -7.99
CA VAL A 111 2.10 1.69 -7.18
C VAL A 111 3.36 2.46 -6.79
N GLY A 112 3.49 3.68 -7.28
CA GLY A 112 4.48 4.65 -6.81
C GLY A 112 3.87 5.52 -5.71
N ILE A 113 4.49 5.54 -4.53
CA ILE A 113 4.12 6.41 -3.42
C ILE A 113 5.23 7.44 -3.27
N ILE A 114 5.00 8.64 -3.79
CA ILE A 114 5.93 9.77 -3.70
C ILE A 114 5.80 10.38 -2.31
N TYR A 115 6.94 10.74 -1.72
CA TYR A 115 6.98 11.31 -0.38
C TYR A 115 7.97 12.46 -0.28
N GLU A 116 7.73 13.34 0.69
CA GLU A 116 8.63 14.41 1.10
C GLU A 116 8.66 14.46 2.62
N LYS A 117 9.84 14.64 3.22
CA LYS A 117 10.01 14.66 4.69
C LYS A 117 9.33 13.45 5.36
N GLU A 118 9.55 12.26 4.79
CA GLU A 118 8.98 10.97 5.23
C GLU A 118 7.45 10.87 5.21
N ARG A 119 6.76 11.79 4.51
CA ARG A 119 5.30 11.79 4.42
C ARG A 119 4.81 11.66 3.00
N VAL A 120 3.76 10.88 2.81
CA VAL A 120 3.15 10.64 1.49
C VAL A 120 2.59 11.94 0.92
N THR A 121 3.01 12.32 -0.28
CA THR A 121 2.51 13.52 -0.97
C THR A 121 1.64 13.16 -2.18
N THR A 122 2.00 12.08 -2.89
CA THR A 122 1.27 11.64 -4.08
C THR A 122 1.27 10.11 -4.17
N VAL A 123 0.15 9.53 -4.58
CA VAL A 123 0.05 8.13 -4.96
C VAL A 123 -0.21 8.06 -6.45
N VAL A 124 0.53 7.19 -7.13
CA VAL A 124 0.38 6.95 -8.56
C VAL A 124 0.29 5.45 -8.79
N VAL A 125 -0.73 5.02 -9.53
CA VAL A 125 -0.88 3.60 -9.88
C VAL A 125 -0.72 3.40 -11.37
N ASN A 126 -0.03 2.36 -11.82
CA ASN A 126 -0.08 1.84 -13.17
C ASN A 126 -0.59 0.40 -13.12
N TYR A 127 -1.30 0.00 -14.18
CA TYR A 127 -1.78 -1.37 -14.36
C TYR A 127 -1.38 -1.85 -15.75
N GLY A 128 -1.01 -3.12 -15.85
CA GLY A 128 -0.72 -3.75 -17.14
C GLY A 128 -0.92 -5.25 -17.12
N LEU A 129 -1.06 -5.81 -18.31
CA LEU A 129 -1.04 -7.25 -18.55
C LEU A 129 0.31 -7.61 -19.19
N THR A 130 0.96 -8.64 -18.68
CA THR A 130 2.18 -9.21 -19.28
C THR A 130 1.94 -10.68 -19.58
N GLY A 131 2.07 -11.07 -20.85
CA GLY A 131 2.04 -12.46 -21.30
C GLY A 131 3.45 -13.02 -21.49
N SER A 132 3.60 -14.33 -21.36
CA SER A 132 4.78 -15.07 -21.83
C SER A 132 4.50 -15.72 -23.18
#